data_AF-A0A4R5EY20-F1
#
_entry.id   AF-A0A4R5EY20-F1
#
_cell.length_a   1.000
_cell.length_b   1.000
_cell.length_c   1.000
_cell.angle_alpha   90.00
_cell.angle_beta   90.00
_cell.angle_gamma   90.00
#
_symmetry.space_group_name_H-M   'P 1'
#
loop_
_entity.id
_entity.type
_entity.pdbx_description
1 polymer ?
#
loop_
_entity_poly.entity_id
_entity_poly.type
_entity_poly.pdbx_seq_one_letter_code
_entity_poly.pdbx_strand_id
1 'polypeptide(L)'
;MDSGSVALLRELLADTGWIDRARELGLALRTTRSPGGLLLVGPPDDEPWHLTAHLSDEARYSGLTQLTPTLVRWAPPSDAPAHLRVGLDRLERAARGETLFVLAEQQAPVPLLERVDDARRTGATILAIEGGDAELTGLAHDAIAVPPSGPVTFDGAQHLVSAAAGEVERRLGLRERLARLLEKVSGPQVTD
;
A
#
# COMPACT_ATOMS: atom_id res chain seq x y z
N MET A 1 5.97 -17.24 9.02
CA MET A 1 7.25 -16.50 8.93
C MET A 1 7.92 -16.54 10.30
N ASP A 2 9.23 -16.75 10.34
CA ASP A 2 10.06 -16.73 11.56
C ASP A 2 10.25 -15.27 12.04
N SER A 3 9.96 -15.01 13.32
CA SER A 3 10.08 -13.69 13.94
C SER A 3 11.51 -13.14 13.98
N GLY A 4 12.53 -14.02 14.02
CA GLY A 4 13.93 -13.61 13.99
C GLY A 4 14.33 -13.04 12.63
N SER A 5 13.90 -13.72 11.56
CA SER A 5 14.12 -13.29 10.17
C SER A 5 13.49 -11.92 9.85
N VAL A 6 12.32 -11.62 10.43
CA VAL A 6 11.65 -10.31 10.27
C VAL A 6 12.38 -9.20 11.02
N ALA A 7 12.90 -9.48 12.22
CA ALA A 7 13.64 -8.49 13.00
C ALA A 7 14.94 -8.07 12.29
N LEU A 8 15.70 -9.05 11.78
CA LEU A 8 16.92 -8.79 11.00
C LEU A 8 16.62 -8.01 9.72
N LEU A 9 15.56 -8.36 8.98
CA LEU A 9 15.16 -7.61 7.78
C LEU A 9 14.81 -6.15 8.10
N ARG A 10 14.09 -5.91 9.20
CA ARG A 10 13.76 -4.54 9.64
C ARG A 10 15.01 -3.74 10.00
N GLU A 11 15.99 -4.36 10.66
CA GLU A 11 17.28 -3.73 10.97
C GLU A 11 18.05 -3.37 9.70
N LEU A 12 18.16 -4.31 8.75
CA LEU A 12 18.83 -4.08 7.46
C LEU A 12 18.18 -2.96 6.64
N LEU A 13 16.86 -2.79 6.76
CA LEU A 13 16.12 -1.75 6.05
C LEU A 13 16.04 -0.42 6.80
N ALA A 14 16.33 -0.38 8.11
CA ALA A 14 16.17 0.84 8.92
C ALA A 14 17.04 2.00 8.39
N ASP A 15 18.29 1.70 8.04
CA ASP A 15 19.24 2.72 7.58
C ASP A 15 19.04 3.13 6.10
N THR A 16 18.11 2.49 5.40
CA THR A 16 17.84 2.74 3.98
C THR A 16 16.72 3.75 3.73
N GLY A 17 15.94 4.09 4.76
CA GLY A 17 14.75 4.93 4.65
C GLY A 17 13.52 4.21 4.08
N TRP A 18 13.63 2.95 3.65
CA TRP A 18 12.52 2.17 3.08
C TRP A 18 11.32 2.07 4.00
N ILE A 19 11.55 1.84 5.30
CA ILE A 19 10.48 1.68 6.27
C ILE A 19 9.70 2.98 6.43
N ASP A 20 10.38 4.12 6.49
CA ASP A 20 9.73 5.41 6.65
C ASP A 20 8.99 5.84 5.38
N ARG A 21 9.56 5.60 4.20
CA ARG A 21 8.86 5.82 2.93
C ARG A 21 7.63 4.94 2.78
N ALA A 22 7.72 3.66 3.14
CA ALA A 22 6.57 2.77 3.12
C ALA A 22 5.47 3.25 4.08
N ARG A 23 5.83 3.79 5.26
CA ARG A 23 4.89 4.41 6.19
C ARG A 23 4.25 5.67 5.64
N GLU A 24 5.02 6.56 5.05
CA GLU A 24 4.51 7.79 4.43
C GLU A 24 3.48 7.45 3.35
N LEU A 25 3.82 6.53 2.44
CA LEU A 25 2.91 6.10 1.39
C LEU A 25 1.69 5.34 1.96
N GLY A 26 1.90 4.50 2.98
CA GLY A 26 0.81 3.83 3.71
C GLY A 26 -0.16 4.81 4.38
N LEU A 27 0.34 5.90 4.95
CA LEU A 27 -0.49 6.99 5.48
C LEU A 27 -1.22 7.74 4.36
N ALA A 28 -0.57 7.95 3.21
CA ALA A 28 -1.21 8.55 2.05
C ALA A 28 -2.39 7.70 1.55
N LEU A 29 -2.26 6.36 1.51
CA LEU A 29 -3.35 5.45 1.15
C LEU A 29 -4.57 5.60 2.07
N ARG A 30 -4.35 5.86 3.37
CA ARG A 30 -5.43 6.07 4.37
C ARG A 30 -6.19 7.38 4.19
N THR A 31 -5.73 8.28 3.33
CA THR A 31 -6.46 9.52 2.99
C THR A 31 -7.64 9.29 2.04
N THR A 32 -7.72 8.09 1.43
CA THR A 32 -8.89 7.63 0.68
C THR A 32 -10.14 7.76 1.54
N ARG A 33 -11.21 8.35 0.99
CA ARG A 33 -12.37 8.74 1.81
C ARG A 33 -13.36 7.62 2.10
N SER A 34 -13.46 6.64 1.22
CA SER A 34 -14.51 5.62 1.28
C SER A 34 -14.00 4.25 0.83
N PRO A 35 -14.58 3.15 1.35
CA PRO A 35 -14.34 1.79 0.85
C PRO A 35 -14.57 1.73 -0.67
N GLY A 36 -13.69 1.04 -1.39
CA GLY A 36 -13.74 0.96 -2.86
C GLY A 36 -13.27 2.22 -3.60
N GLY A 37 -12.92 3.29 -2.87
CA GLY A 37 -12.32 4.50 -3.44
C GLY A 37 -10.80 4.40 -3.65
N LEU A 38 -10.17 3.31 -3.20
CA LEU A 38 -8.76 3.00 -3.44
C LEU A 38 -8.66 2.09 -4.67
N LEU A 39 -8.37 2.68 -5.82
CA LEU A 39 -8.30 2.02 -7.12
C LEU A 39 -6.87 1.55 -7.38
N LEU A 40 -6.67 0.25 -7.59
CA LEU A 40 -5.36 -0.31 -7.90
C LEU A 40 -5.29 -0.69 -9.38
N VAL A 41 -4.23 -0.24 -10.06
CA VAL A 41 -3.98 -0.56 -11.47
C VAL A 41 -2.48 -0.79 -11.69
N GLY A 42 -2.14 -1.66 -12.64
CA GLY A 42 -0.77 -1.84 -13.12
C GLY A 42 -0.77 -2.04 -14.63
N PRO A 43 0.37 -2.33 -15.29
CA PRO A 43 0.46 -2.72 -16.69
C PRO A 43 -0.34 -4.00 -17.01
N PRO A 44 -0.62 -4.30 -18.31
CA PRO A 44 -1.42 -5.47 -18.70
C PRO A 44 -0.79 -6.81 -18.30
N ASP A 45 0.54 -6.86 -18.25
CA ASP A 45 1.29 -8.07 -17.90
C ASP A 45 1.53 -8.21 -16.39
N ASP A 46 1.16 -7.19 -15.60
CA ASP A 46 1.40 -7.12 -14.16
C ASP A 46 0.24 -6.42 -13.42
N GLU A 47 -0.93 -7.06 -13.43
CA GLU A 47 -2.07 -6.57 -12.65
C GLU A 47 -1.81 -6.73 -11.14
N PRO A 48 -2.12 -5.74 -10.28
CA PRO A 48 -1.74 -5.73 -8.87
C PRO A 48 -2.66 -6.58 -7.96
N TRP A 49 -2.92 -7.81 -8.37
CA TRP A 49 -3.85 -8.70 -7.68
C TRP A 49 -3.34 -9.12 -6.28
N HIS A 50 -2.03 -9.34 -6.12
CA HIS A 50 -1.42 -9.66 -4.83
C HIS A 50 -1.63 -8.53 -3.82
N LEU A 51 -1.26 -7.31 -4.20
CA LEU A 51 -1.41 -6.16 -3.31
C LEU A 51 -2.88 -5.88 -2.99
N THR A 52 -3.78 -6.05 -3.97
CA THR A 52 -5.23 -5.92 -3.73
C THR A 52 -5.69 -6.87 -2.62
N ALA A 53 -5.24 -8.13 -2.65
CA ALA A 53 -5.55 -9.09 -1.60
C ALA A 53 -4.97 -8.66 -0.24
N HIS A 54 -3.71 -8.24 -0.20
CA HIS A 54 -3.07 -7.78 1.03
C HIS A 54 -3.75 -6.55 1.63
N LEU A 55 -4.08 -5.53 0.85
CA LEU A 55 -4.81 -4.36 1.35
C LEU A 55 -6.23 -4.71 1.82
N SER A 56 -6.88 -5.71 1.21
CA SER A 56 -8.17 -6.21 1.68
C SER A 56 -8.06 -6.87 3.05
N ASP A 57 -7.01 -7.68 3.26
CA ASP A 57 -6.70 -8.28 4.55
C ASP A 57 -6.35 -7.22 5.60
N GLU A 58 -5.51 -6.25 5.24
CA GLU A 58 -5.13 -5.16 6.13
C GLU A 58 -6.34 -4.30 6.52
N ALA A 59 -7.24 -3.99 5.58
CA ALA A 59 -8.51 -3.31 5.87
C ALA A 59 -9.34 -4.09 6.90
N ARG A 60 -9.40 -5.42 6.77
CA ARG A 60 -10.12 -6.31 7.69
C ARG A 60 -9.46 -6.37 9.08
N TYR A 61 -8.14 -6.49 9.14
CA TYR A 61 -7.42 -6.64 10.41
C TYR A 61 -7.31 -5.33 11.20
N SER A 62 -7.10 -4.21 10.50
CA SER A 62 -7.01 -2.87 11.09
C SER A 62 -8.37 -2.24 11.39
N GLY A 63 -9.44 -2.71 10.74
CA GLY A 63 -10.75 -2.05 10.75
C GLY A 63 -10.82 -0.78 9.89
N LEU A 64 -9.76 -0.46 9.14
CA LEU A 64 -9.69 0.70 8.24
C LEU A 64 -10.37 0.36 6.91
N THR A 65 -11.70 0.44 6.88
CA THR A 65 -12.51 0.10 5.70
C THR A 65 -12.19 0.94 4.46
N GLN A 66 -11.59 2.14 4.61
CA GLN A 66 -11.14 2.93 3.46
C GLN A 66 -10.01 2.28 2.67
N LEU A 67 -9.28 1.31 3.27
CA LEU A 67 -8.25 0.54 2.59
C LEU A 67 -8.81 -0.59 1.74
N THR A 68 -10.12 -0.89 1.82
CA THR A 68 -10.74 -1.90 0.95
C THR A 68 -10.58 -1.47 -0.52
N PRO A 69 -9.72 -2.16 -1.28
CA PRO A 69 -9.34 -1.71 -2.61
C PRO A 69 -10.33 -2.17 -3.68
N THR A 70 -10.26 -1.54 -4.85
CA THR A 70 -10.86 -2.02 -6.08
C THR A 70 -9.75 -2.32 -7.08
N LEU A 71 -9.61 -3.58 -7.48
CA LEU A 71 -8.70 -3.97 -8.56
C LEU A 71 -9.30 -3.52 -9.90
N VAL A 72 -8.57 -2.66 -10.60
CA VAL A 72 -8.89 -2.21 -11.96
C VAL A 72 -8.08 -3.04 -12.94
N ARG A 73 -8.77 -3.71 -13.86
CA ARG A 73 -8.20 -4.69 -14.77
C ARG A 73 -8.18 -4.18 -16.20
N TRP A 74 -7.22 -4.63 -17.00
CA TRP A 74 -7.13 -4.28 -18.41
C TRP A 74 -8.22 -4.94 -19.23
N ALA A 75 -8.38 -6.24 -19.05
CA ALA A 75 -9.29 -7.08 -19.81
C ALA A 75 -9.98 -8.09 -18.88
N PRO A 76 -10.88 -7.62 -17.99
CA PRO A 76 -11.59 -8.53 -17.10
C PRO A 76 -12.46 -9.52 -17.91
N PRO A 77 -12.50 -10.81 -17.53
CA PRO A 77 -13.40 -11.77 -18.14
C PRO A 77 -14.86 -11.33 -18.00
N SER A 78 -15.63 -11.46 -19.08
CA SER A 78 -17.02 -10.98 -19.13
C SER A 78 -17.95 -11.68 -18.11
N ASP A 79 -17.60 -12.90 -17.73
CA ASP A 79 -18.28 -13.78 -16.77
C ASP A 79 -17.73 -13.66 -15.33
N ALA A 80 -16.71 -12.83 -15.11
CA ALA A 80 -16.15 -12.62 -13.78
C ALA A 80 -17.20 -11.98 -12.84
N PRO A 81 -17.16 -12.29 -11.52
CA PRO A 81 -17.96 -11.59 -10.52
C PRO A 81 -17.80 -10.07 -10.64
N ALA A 82 -18.85 -9.32 -10.29
CA ALA A 82 -18.87 -7.86 -10.48
C ALA A 82 -17.65 -7.14 -9.88
N HIS A 83 -17.18 -7.57 -8.70
CA HIS A 83 -16.02 -6.98 -8.02
C HIS A 83 -14.67 -7.35 -8.66
N LEU A 84 -14.61 -8.32 -9.58
CA LEU A 84 -13.42 -8.71 -10.35
C LEU A 84 -13.51 -8.31 -11.83
N ARG A 85 -14.59 -7.62 -12.21
CA ARG A 85 -14.87 -7.21 -13.60
C ARG A 85 -14.74 -5.71 -13.82
N VAL A 86 -14.08 -5.01 -12.90
CA VAL A 86 -13.85 -3.57 -12.98
C VAL A 86 -12.74 -3.33 -14.01
N GLY A 87 -13.07 -2.69 -15.12
CA GLY A 87 -12.15 -2.37 -16.21
C GLY A 87 -11.57 -0.96 -16.12
N LEU A 88 -10.68 -0.61 -17.05
CA LEU A 88 -10.06 0.72 -17.15
C LEU A 88 -11.05 1.88 -17.28
N ASP A 89 -12.28 1.64 -17.76
CA ASP A 89 -13.37 2.62 -17.79
C ASP A 89 -13.69 3.19 -16.39
N ARG A 90 -13.34 2.45 -15.32
CA ARG A 90 -13.46 2.93 -13.94
C ARG A 90 -12.59 4.15 -13.65
N LEU A 91 -11.43 4.25 -14.31
CA LEU A 91 -10.49 5.35 -14.11
C LEU A 91 -11.04 6.67 -14.65
N GLU A 92 -11.85 6.63 -15.72
CA GLU A 92 -12.51 7.82 -16.27
C GLU A 92 -13.49 8.46 -15.28
N ARG A 93 -13.99 7.67 -14.32
CA ARG A 93 -14.90 8.10 -13.26
C ARG A 93 -14.17 8.41 -11.95
N ALA A 94 -12.84 8.34 -11.92
CA ALA A 94 -12.06 8.71 -10.76
C ALA A 94 -12.27 10.19 -10.44
N ALA A 95 -12.38 10.53 -9.15
CA ALA A 95 -12.69 11.88 -8.72
C ALA A 95 -12.05 12.22 -7.38
N ARG A 96 -12.19 13.48 -6.97
CA ARG A 96 -11.71 13.97 -5.67
C ARG A 96 -12.19 13.11 -4.50
N GLY A 97 -11.22 12.65 -3.70
CA GLY A 97 -11.46 11.79 -2.54
C GLY A 97 -11.25 10.29 -2.80
N GLU A 98 -11.06 9.93 -4.07
CA GLU A 98 -10.55 8.64 -4.49
C GLU A 98 -9.03 8.70 -4.66
N THR A 99 -8.40 7.53 -4.53
CA THR A 99 -6.95 7.36 -4.72
C THR A 99 -6.74 6.35 -5.83
N LEU A 100 -6.00 6.73 -6.87
CA LEU A 100 -5.49 5.82 -7.88
C LEU A 100 -4.06 5.43 -7.49
N PHE A 101 -3.87 4.16 -7.17
CA PHE A 101 -2.59 3.58 -6.82
C PHE A 101 -2.05 2.76 -8.00
N VAL A 102 -0.99 3.27 -8.63
CA VAL A 102 -0.39 2.70 -9.84
C VAL A 102 0.83 1.87 -9.47
N LEU A 103 0.87 0.63 -9.92
CA LEU A 103 1.99 -0.28 -9.70
C LEU A 103 2.62 -0.62 -11.04
N ALA A 104 3.86 -0.19 -11.28
CA ALA A 104 4.54 -0.47 -12.53
C ALA A 104 6.05 -0.73 -12.30
N GLU A 105 6.44 -2.02 -12.23
CA GLU A 105 7.86 -2.38 -12.09
C GLU A 105 8.68 -1.98 -13.33
N GLN A 106 8.04 -2.01 -14.49
CA GLN A 106 8.62 -1.57 -15.76
C GLN A 106 7.93 -0.27 -16.22
N GLN A 107 8.42 0.32 -17.31
CA GLN A 107 7.82 1.50 -17.92
C GLN A 107 6.31 1.32 -18.13
N ALA A 108 5.50 2.23 -17.59
CA ALA A 108 4.07 2.18 -17.76
C ALA A 108 3.71 2.47 -19.23
N PRO A 109 2.79 1.69 -19.84
CA PRO A 109 2.39 1.92 -21.22
C PRO A 109 1.64 3.25 -21.34
N VAL A 110 1.84 3.97 -22.44
CA VAL A 110 1.23 5.29 -22.68
C VAL A 110 -0.28 5.32 -22.42
N PRO A 111 -1.10 4.34 -22.87
CA PRO A 111 -2.52 4.33 -22.57
C PRO A 111 -2.84 4.33 -21.07
N LEU A 112 -2.00 3.74 -20.22
CA LEU A 112 -2.17 3.81 -18.76
C LEU A 112 -1.87 5.22 -18.25
N LEU A 113 -0.75 5.81 -18.68
CA LEU A 113 -0.33 7.15 -18.30
C LEU A 113 -1.39 8.21 -18.66
N GLU A 114 -2.01 8.09 -19.83
CA GLU A 114 -3.13 8.95 -20.24
C GLU A 114 -4.31 8.87 -19.25
N ARG A 115 -4.68 7.67 -18.81
CA ARG A 115 -5.76 7.49 -17.80
C ARG A 115 -5.38 8.00 -16.43
N VAL A 116 -4.11 7.87 -16.04
CA VAL A 116 -3.58 8.41 -14.79
C VAL A 116 -3.65 9.94 -14.81
N ASP A 117 -3.25 10.57 -15.91
CA ASP A 117 -3.34 12.03 -16.08
C ASP A 117 -4.79 12.52 -16.11
N ASP A 118 -5.70 11.80 -16.77
CA ASP A 118 -7.15 12.09 -16.72
C ASP A 118 -7.67 12.08 -15.28
N ALA A 119 -7.38 11.02 -14.51
CA ALA A 119 -7.79 10.89 -13.11
C ALA A 119 -7.19 11.98 -12.21
N ARG A 120 -5.94 12.39 -12.50
CA ARG A 120 -5.29 13.51 -11.81
C ARG A 120 -6.02 14.82 -12.09
N ARG A 121 -6.40 15.07 -13.35
CA ARG A 121 -7.14 16.29 -13.75
C ARG A 121 -8.53 16.38 -13.13
N THR A 122 -9.17 15.25 -12.80
CA THR A 122 -10.45 15.23 -12.07
C THR A 122 -10.29 15.31 -10.54
N GLY A 123 -9.05 15.36 -10.06
CA GLY A 123 -8.70 15.60 -8.65
C GLY A 123 -8.55 14.34 -7.81
N ALA A 124 -8.42 13.16 -8.41
CA ALA A 124 -8.03 11.95 -7.68
C ALA A 124 -6.59 12.08 -7.16
N THR A 125 -6.33 11.51 -5.99
CA THR A 125 -4.96 11.38 -5.48
C THR A 125 -4.26 10.29 -6.27
N ILE A 126 -3.09 10.57 -6.81
CA ILE A 126 -2.28 9.60 -7.56
C ILE A 126 -1.10 9.18 -6.69
N LEU A 127 -0.98 7.90 -6.40
CA LEU A 127 0.15 7.31 -5.69
C LEU A 127 0.80 6.24 -6.56
N ALA A 128 2.10 5.96 -6.38
CA ALA A 128 2.78 4.94 -7.16
C ALA A 128 3.82 4.11 -6.39
N ILE A 129 3.97 2.85 -6.80
CA ILE A 129 5.21 2.07 -6.62
C ILE A 129 5.71 1.78 -8.03
N GLU A 130 6.93 2.19 -8.35
CA GLU A 130 7.42 2.21 -9.72
C GLU A 130 8.91 1.85 -9.84
N GLY A 131 9.37 1.39 -11.01
CA GLY A 131 10.74 0.90 -11.23
C GLY A 131 11.78 1.91 -11.73
N GLY A 132 11.45 3.20 -11.75
CA GLY A 132 12.23 4.31 -12.29
C GLY A 132 11.57 5.05 -13.47
N ASP A 133 10.25 4.96 -13.63
CA ASP A 133 9.49 5.62 -14.70
C ASP A 133 9.28 7.11 -14.39
N ALA A 134 10.02 7.96 -15.11
CA ALA A 134 9.98 9.41 -14.92
C ALA A 134 8.62 10.04 -15.30
N GLU A 135 7.90 9.46 -16.26
CA GLU A 135 6.58 9.97 -16.66
C GLU A 135 5.55 9.68 -15.57
N LEU A 136 5.53 8.43 -15.07
CA LEU A 136 4.65 8.07 -13.95
C LEU A 136 4.99 8.86 -12.69
N THR A 137 6.28 9.05 -12.40
CA THR A 137 6.76 9.87 -11.28
C THR A 137 6.27 11.31 -11.38
N GLY A 138 6.24 11.89 -12.59
CA GLY A 138 5.74 13.25 -12.82
C GLY A 138 4.22 13.40 -12.64
N LEU A 139 3.46 12.32 -12.78
CA LEU A 139 2.01 12.29 -12.58
C LEU A 139 1.61 12.03 -11.12
N ALA A 140 2.41 11.24 -10.40
CA ALA A 140 2.13 10.87 -9.02
C ALA A 140 2.23 12.07 -8.06
N HIS A 141 1.36 12.12 -7.05
CA HIS A 141 1.48 13.06 -5.94
C HIS A 141 2.52 12.58 -4.92
N ASP A 142 2.67 11.26 -4.80
CA ASP A 142 3.75 10.61 -4.06
C ASP A 142 4.07 9.25 -4.69
N ALA A 143 5.33 8.85 -4.65
CA ALA A 143 5.79 7.64 -5.30
C ALA A 143 6.98 7.02 -4.55
N ILE A 144 7.06 5.70 -4.61
CA ILE A 144 8.24 4.95 -4.17
C ILE A 144 8.89 4.30 -5.40
N ALA A 145 10.12 4.73 -5.68
CA ALA A 145 10.98 4.12 -6.69
C ALA A 145 11.65 2.85 -6.14
N VAL A 146 11.44 1.72 -6.82
CA VAL A 146 12.04 0.42 -6.51
C VAL A 146 13.01 0.06 -7.65
N PRO A 147 14.31 0.42 -7.54
CA PRO A 147 15.26 0.09 -8.59
C PRO A 147 15.45 -1.45 -8.68
N PRO A 148 15.61 -2.03 -9.89
CA PRO A 148 15.70 -3.49 -10.08
C PRO A 148 16.82 -4.20 -9.32
N SER A 149 17.89 -3.48 -8.96
CA SER A 149 19.03 -4.01 -8.19
C SER A 149 19.09 -3.42 -6.77
N GLY A 150 17.97 -2.91 -6.26
CA GLY A 150 17.84 -2.39 -4.92
C GLY A 150 17.80 -3.46 -3.84
N PRO A 151 17.91 -3.07 -2.56
CA PRO A 151 17.84 -4.00 -1.42
C PRO A 151 16.42 -4.55 -1.17
N VAL A 152 15.41 -3.98 -1.81
CA VAL A 152 13.99 -4.37 -1.69
C VAL A 152 13.48 -4.69 -3.09
N THR A 153 12.80 -5.84 -3.24
CA THR A 153 12.14 -6.23 -4.48
C THR A 153 10.84 -5.45 -4.69
N PHE A 154 10.32 -5.41 -5.92
CA PHE A 154 9.05 -4.75 -6.21
C PHE A 154 7.90 -5.29 -5.34
N ASP A 155 7.74 -6.62 -5.25
CA ASP A 155 6.79 -7.26 -4.34
C ASP A 155 7.07 -6.94 -2.87
N GLY A 156 8.34 -6.89 -2.48
CA GLY A 156 8.74 -6.53 -1.12
C GLY A 156 8.27 -5.13 -0.74
N ALA A 157 8.39 -4.16 -1.65
CA ALA A 157 7.90 -2.81 -1.45
C ALA A 157 6.37 -2.77 -1.31
N GLN A 158 5.64 -3.54 -2.12
CA GLN A 158 4.18 -3.69 -2.01
C GLN A 158 3.77 -4.24 -0.64
N HIS A 159 4.47 -5.25 -0.13
CA HIS A 159 4.22 -5.80 1.21
C HIS A 159 4.51 -4.79 2.32
N LEU A 160 5.62 -4.05 2.23
CA LEU A 160 5.95 -3.02 3.22
C LEU A 160 4.89 -1.93 3.26
N VAL A 161 4.45 -1.43 2.09
CA VAL A 161 3.43 -0.38 1.98
C VAL A 161 2.07 -0.86 2.47
N SER A 162 1.62 -2.06 2.08
CA SER A 162 0.33 -2.59 2.57
C SER A 162 0.32 -2.80 4.08
N ALA A 163 1.37 -3.43 4.64
CA ALA A 163 1.50 -3.59 6.08
C ALA A 163 1.53 -2.25 6.82
N ALA A 164 2.24 -1.26 6.28
CA ALA A 164 2.30 0.08 6.86
C ALA A 164 0.95 0.83 6.77
N ALA A 165 0.17 0.62 5.69
CA ALA A 165 -1.17 1.18 5.57
C ALA A 165 -2.13 0.61 6.63
N GLY A 166 -2.03 -0.69 6.92
CA GLY A 166 -2.79 -1.38 7.96
C GLY A 166 -2.28 -1.15 9.39
N GLU A 167 -1.11 -0.52 9.57
CA GLU A 167 -0.51 -0.29 10.89
C GLU A 167 -1.35 0.71 11.69
N VAL A 168 -2.17 0.15 12.60
CA VAL A 168 -2.81 0.92 13.66
C VAL A 168 -1.86 0.92 14.82
N GLU A 169 -1.26 2.09 15.13
CA GLU A 169 -0.54 2.26 16.39
C GLU A 169 -1.43 1.77 17.53
N ARG A 170 -1.09 0.62 18.10
CA ARG A 170 -1.63 0.21 19.38
C ARG A 170 -1.14 1.26 20.38
N ARG A 171 -1.95 2.30 20.61
CA ARG A 171 -1.79 3.16 21.78
C ARG A 171 -1.75 2.23 22.97
N LEU A 172 -0.55 1.99 23.52
CA LEU A 172 -0.34 1.17 24.71
C LEU A 172 -1.36 1.64 25.73
N GLY A 173 -2.31 0.75 26.06
CA GLY A 173 -3.38 1.09 26.98
C GLY A 173 -2.78 1.56 28.30
N LEU A 174 -3.47 2.43 29.03
CA LEU A 174 -3.04 2.86 30.37
C LEU A 174 -2.66 1.67 31.27
N ARG A 175 -3.36 0.53 31.09
CA ARG A 175 -3.08 -0.75 31.77
C ARG A 175 -1.71 -1.35 31.43
N GLU A 176 -1.29 -1.31 30.17
CA GLU A 176 0.02 -1.82 29.74
C GLU A 176 1.16 -0.88 30.16
N ARG A 177 0.90 0.43 30.18
CA ARG A 177 1.84 1.40 30.76
C ARG A 177 1.97 1.19 32.28
N LEU A 178 0.87 0.86 32.97
CA LEU A 178 0.88 0.49 34.38
C LEU A 178 1.63 -0.82 34.62
N ALA A 179 1.39 -1.84 33.79
CA ALA A 179 2.06 -3.14 33.88
C ALA A 179 3.59 -2.99 33.74
N ARG A 180 4.06 -2.21 32.76
CA ARG A 180 5.50 -1.92 32.59
C ARG A 180 6.10 -1.09 33.73
N LEU A 181 5.32 -0.20 34.35
CA LEU A 181 5.74 0.53 35.55
C LEU A 181 5.86 -0.41 36.76
N LEU A 182 4.89 -1.30 36.94
CA LEU A 182 4.90 -2.29 38.00
C LEU A 182 6.07 -3.28 37.82
N GLU A 183 6.35 -3.73 36.59
CA GLU A 183 7.52 -4.57 36.29
C GLU A 183 8.85 -3.87 36.63
N LYS A 184 8.95 -2.56 36.36
CA LYS A 184 10.13 -1.75 36.71
C LYS A 184 10.30 -1.51 38.21
N VAL A 185 9.20 -1.50 38.98
CA VAL A 185 9.22 -1.23 40.43
C VAL A 185 9.31 -2.52 41.24
N SER A 186 8.69 -3.60 40.78
CA SER A 186 8.59 -4.87 41.51
C SER A 186 9.76 -5.83 41.24
N GLY A 187 10.58 -5.60 40.21
CA GLY A 187 11.68 -6.48 39.83
C GLY A 187 11.21 -7.87 39.34
N PRO A 188 12.06 -8.65 38.66
CA PRO A 188 11.68 -9.96 38.16
C PRO A 188 11.31 -10.87 39.33
N GLN A 189 10.08 -11.38 39.32
CA GLN A 189 9.64 -12.40 40.26
C GLN A 189 10.33 -13.71 39.88
N VAL A 190 11.32 -14.11 40.66
CA VAL A 190 11.85 -15.48 40.61
C VAL A 190 10.79 -16.37 41.24
N THR A 191 10.06 -17.11 40.43
CA THR A 191 9.23 -18.23 40.90
C THR A 191 10.14 -19.42 41.15
N ASP A 192 10.20 -19.89 42.40
CA ASP A 192 10.78 -21.19 42.80
C ASP A 192 10.05 -22.37 42.12
#